data_AF-A0A920RU69-F1
#
_entry.id   AF-A0A920RU69-F1
#
_cell.length_a   1.000
_cell.length_b   1.000
_cell.length_c   1.000
_cell.angle_alpha   90.00
_cell.angle_beta   90.00
_cell.angle_gamma   90.00
#
_symmetry.space_group_name_H-M   'P 1'
#
loop_
_entity.id
_entity.type
_entity.pdbx_description
1 polymer ?
#
loop_
_entity_poly.entity_id
_entity_poly.type
_entity_poly.pdbx_seq_one_letter_code
_entity_poly.pdbx_strand_id
1 'polypeptide(L)' 'MENSVLDLHGIKHGQVDRAVENFVLLNQDQIPLEIICGNSQRMIDLVISVLERIGCEYFERIDYGTIMVRKL' A
#
# COMPACT_ATOMS: atom_id res chain seq x y z
N MET A 1 7.12 -17.61 -4.54
CA MET A 1 5.82 -17.24 -3.95
C MET A 1 5.52 -15.88 -4.53
N GLU A 2 4.40 -15.74 -5.25
CA GLU A 2 3.98 -14.43 -5.74
C GLU A 2 3.39 -13.67 -4.55
N ASN A 3 3.89 -12.47 -4.28
CA ASN A 3 3.30 -11.58 -3.29
C ASN A 3 1.99 -11.03 -3.85
N SER A 4 1.00 -10.76 -2.99
CA SER A 4 -0.17 -10.00 -3.43
C SER A 4 0.25 -8.57 -3.73
N VAL A 5 -0.12 -8.06 -4.92
CA VAL A 5 0.28 -6.73 -5.39
C VAL A 5 -0.95 -5.86 -5.65
N LEU A 6 -0.93 -4.62 -5.16
CA LEU A 6 -1.86 -3.56 -5.53
C LEU A 6 -1.13 -2.51 -6.38
N ASP A 7 -1.53 -2.36 -7.64
CA ASP A 7 -1.03 -1.29 -8.51
C ASP A 7 -1.99 -0.10 -8.52
N LEU A 8 -1.50 1.07 -8.09
CA LEU A 8 -2.26 2.32 -8.02
C LEU A 8 -2.13 3.19 -9.28
N HIS A 9 -1.43 2.74 -10.33
CA HIS A 9 -1.40 3.48 -11.60
C HIS A 9 -2.83 3.65 -12.16
N GLY A 10 -3.19 4.91 -12.46
CA GLY A 10 -4.51 5.26 -12.96
C GLY A 10 -5.61 5.37 -11.90
N ILE A 11 -5.33 5.05 -10.63
CA ILE A 11 -6.26 5.28 -9.51
C ILE A 11 -6.25 6.77 -9.16
N LYS A 12 -7.43 7.36 -9.01
CA LYS A 12 -7.54 8.76 -8.56
C LYS A 12 -7.18 8.86 -7.09
N HIS A 13 -6.52 9.95 -6.69
CA HIS A 13 -6.14 10.20 -5.29
C HIS A 13 -7.31 10.02 -4.29
N GLY A 14 -8.53 10.43 -4.65
CA GLY A 14 -9.71 10.26 -3.78
C GLY A 14 -10.21 8.83 -3.62
N GLN A 15 -9.68 7.87 -4.38
CA GLN A 15 -10.01 6.44 -4.30
C GLN A 15 -8.93 5.62 -3.57
N VAL A 16 -7.76 6.22 -3.34
CA VAL A 16 -6.59 5.55 -2.74
C VAL A 16 -6.91 5.02 -1.37
N ASP A 17 -7.60 5.82 -0.54
CA ASP A 17 -7.93 5.45 0.83
C ASP A 17 -8.65 4.10 0.92
N ARG A 18 -9.79 3.98 0.21
CA ARG A 18 -10.56 2.74 0.15
C ARG A 18 -9.81 1.59 -0.52
N ALA A 19 -9.05 1.86 -1.58
CA ALA A 19 -8.33 0.83 -2.32
C ALA A 19 -7.23 0.18 -1.46
N VAL A 20 -6.44 1.01 -0.78
CA VAL A 20 -5.33 0.57 0.07
C VAL A 20 -5.86 -0.11 1.33
N GLU A 21 -6.83 0.50 2.03
CA GLU A 21 -7.42 -0.09 3.24
C GLU A 21 -7.99 -1.48 2.96
N ASN A 22 -8.83 -1.61 1.91
CA ASN A 22 -9.42 -2.89 1.56
C ASN A 22 -8.35 -3.92 1.18
N PHE A 23 -7.37 -3.53 0.36
CA PHE A 23 -6.32 -4.45 -0.05
C PHE A 23 -5.54 -4.99 1.14
N VAL A 24 -5.13 -4.11 2.06
CA VAL A 24 -4.36 -4.53 3.23
C VAL A 24 -5.19 -5.41 4.17
N LEU A 25 -6.39 -4.96 4.55
CA LEU A 25 -7.22 -5.67 5.52
C LEU A 25 -7.81 -6.99 4.99
N LEU A 26 -7.98 -7.16 3.68
CA LEU A 26 -8.48 -8.39 3.08
C LEU A 26 -7.39 -9.42 2.74
N ASN A 27 -6.11 -9.03 2.78
CA ASN A 27 -4.99 -9.90 2.39
C ASN A 27 -3.97 -10.08 3.52
N GLN A 28 -4.35 -9.90 4.79
CA GLN A 28 -3.43 -9.98 5.95
C GLN A 28 -2.65 -11.31 6.00
N ASP A 29 -3.29 -12.41 5.57
CA ASP A 29 -2.72 -13.75 5.57
C ASP A 29 -1.71 -14.00 4.43
N GLN A 30 -1.57 -13.05 3.50
CA GLN A 30 -0.72 -13.13 2.31
C GLN A 30 0.49 -12.19 2.40
N ILE A 31 0.77 -11.65 3.58
CA ILE A 31 1.97 -10.84 3.83
C ILE A 31 3.24 -11.61 3.40
N PRO A 32 4.19 -10.96 2.71
CA PRO A 32 4.26 -9.53 2.45
C PRO A 32 3.34 -9.04 1.32
N LEU A 33 2.73 -7.86 1.53
CA LEU A 33 1.89 -7.19 0.53
C LEU A 33 2.67 -6.07 -0.14
N GLU A 34 2.54 -5.96 -1.45
CA GLU A 34 3.23 -4.94 -2.25
C GLU A 34 2.22 -3.90 -2.77
N ILE A 35 2.55 -2.62 -2.61
CA ILE A 35 1.74 -1.50 -3.10
C ILE A 35 2.61 -0.64 -4.02
N ILE A 36 2.25 -0.63 -5.30
CA ILE A 36 2.93 0.15 -6.34
C ILE A 36 2.22 1.50 -6.47
N CYS A 37 2.89 2.56 -6.04
CA CYS A 37 2.43 3.95 -6.05
C CYS A 37 2.83 4.70 -7.34
N GLY A 38 3.74 4.13 -8.12
CA GLY A 38 4.39 4.83 -9.24
C GLY A 38 5.27 6.01 -8.78
N ASN A 39 5.62 6.91 -9.70
CA ASN A 39 6.51 8.06 -9.41
C ASN A 39 5.81 9.28 -8.79
N SER A 40 4.68 9.09 -8.09
CA SER A 40 3.88 10.18 -7.52
C SER A 40 4.10 10.32 -6.02
N GLN A 41 4.82 11.36 -5.57
CA GLN A 41 5.00 11.65 -4.14
C GLN A 41 3.66 11.75 -3.41
N ARG A 42 2.66 12.40 -4.03
CA ARG A 42 1.32 12.49 -3.47
C ARG A 42 0.64 11.14 -3.30
N MET A 43 0.88 10.18 -4.20
CA MET A 43 0.35 8.82 -4.07
C MET A 43 0.99 8.11 -2.87
N ILE A 44 2.32 8.21 -2.75
CA ILE A 44 3.08 7.65 -1.64
C ILE A 44 2.57 8.19 -0.29
N ASP A 45 2.41 9.51 -0.18
CA ASP A 45 1.93 10.15 1.06
C ASP A 45 0.53 9.67 1.45
N LEU A 46 -0.35 9.48 0.46
CA LEU A 46 -1.70 8.95 0.69
C LEU A 46 -1.67 7.50 1.16
N VAL A 47 -0.84 6.65 0.55
CA VAL A 47 -0.69 5.24 0.97
C VAL A 47 -0.18 5.17 2.41
N ILE A 48 0.88 5.93 2.73
CA ILE A 48 1.44 5.97 4.09
C ILE A 48 0.39 6.42 5.10
N SER A 49 -0.37 7.48 4.81
CA SER A 49 -1.43 7.96 5.69
C SER A 49 -2.51 6.90 5.97
N VAL A 50 -2.86 6.09 4.97
CA VAL A 50 -3.81 4.98 5.14
C VAL A 50 -3.21 3.87 6.00
N LEU A 51 -1.96 3.47 5.73
CA LEU A 51 -1.26 2.44 6.50
C LEU A 51 -1.12 2.82 7.98
N GLU A 52 -0.75 4.07 8.26
CA GLU A 52 -0.69 4.60 9.64
C GLU A 52 -2.08 4.61 10.30
N ARG A 53 -3.12 5.03 9.57
CA ARG A 53 -4.50 5.09 10.08
C ARG A 53 -5.06 3.71 10.44
N ILE A 54 -4.71 2.66 9.69
CA ILE A 54 -5.16 1.28 9.97
C ILE A 54 -4.24 0.54 10.96
N GLY A 55 -3.23 1.22 11.51
CA GLY A 55 -2.35 0.66 12.53
C GLY A 55 -1.26 -0.26 11.99
N CYS A 56 -0.89 -0.15 10.72
CA CYS A 56 0.15 -0.99 10.13
C CYS A 56 1.52 -0.56 10.65
N GLU A 57 2.07 -1.27 11.64
CA GLU A 57 3.30 -0.88 12.33
C GLU A 57 4.58 -1.13 11.52
N TYR A 58 4.55 -2.03 10.54
CA TYR A 58 5.74 -2.47 9.83
C TYR A 58 5.54 -2.52 8.31
N PHE A 59 5.86 -1.39 7.68
CA PHE A 59 6.01 -1.26 6.24
C PHE A 59 7.32 -0.54 5.90
N GLU A 60 7.87 -0.85 4.74
CA GLU A 60 9.09 -0.23 4.24
C GLU A 60 8.94 0.17 2.76
N ARG A 61 9.61 1.25 2.36
CA ARG A 61 9.76 1.58 0.95
C ARG A 61 10.92 0.77 0.38
N ILE A 62 10.62 -0.14 -0.54
CA ILE A 62 11.62 -0.98 -1.19
C ILE A 62 12.34 -0.21 -2.30
N ASP A 63 11.62 0.70 -2.94
CA ASP A 63 12.14 1.67 -3.90
C ASP A 63 11.29 2.96 -3.85
N TYR A 64 11.51 3.90 -4.78
CA TYR A 64 10.75 5.16 -4.79
C TYR A 64 9.24 4.93 -4.99
N GLY A 65 8.84 4.02 -5.88
CA GLY A 65 7.44 3.80 -6.21
C GLY A 65 6.75 2.72 -5.37
N THR A 66 7.48 1.93 -4.59
CA THR A 66 6.94 0.69 -4.02
C THR A 66 7.02 0.68 -2.49
N ILE A 67 5.89 0.38 -1.85
CA ILE A 67 5.78 0.15 -0.40
C ILE A 67 5.45 -1.33 -0.16
N MET A 68 6.15 -1.95 0.79
CA MET A 68 5.90 -3.32 1.22
C MET A 68 5.42 -3.36 2.65
N VAL A 69 4.27 -3.99 2.87
CA VAL A 69 3.71 -4.25 4.19
C VAL A 69 4.15 -5.64 4.65
N ARG A 70 4.77 -5.71 5.83
CA ARG A 70 5.36 -6.95 6.38
C ARG A 70 4.70 -7.42 7.67
N LYS A 71 3.93 -6.56 8.32
CA LYS A 71 3.11 -6.89 9.49
C LYS A 71 2.02 -5.83 9.68
N LEU A 72 0.84 -6.29 10.11
CA LEU A 72 -0.23 -5.47 10.68
C LEU A 72 -0.10 -5.46 12.19
#